data_AF-A0AAX2UP24-F1
#
_entry.id   AF-A0AAX2UP24-F1
#
_cell.length_a   1.000
_cell.length_b   1.000
_cell.length_c   1.000
_cell.angle_alpha   90.00
_cell.angle_beta   90.00
_cell.angle_gamma   90.00
#
_symmetry.space_group_name_H-M   'P 1'
#
loop_
_entity.id
_entity.type
_entity.pdbx_description
1 polymer ?
#
loop_
_entity_poly.entity_id
_entity_poly.type
_entity_poly.pdbx_seq_one_letter_code
_entity_poly.pdbx_strand_id
1 'polypeptide(L)'
;MTTNNVIQDQGTCECILEPSGKGGLEGYVSGEKYRYMHMSHDKHGKPYYRVFPSDLWPDYYETCDESLFRAHFTITEKEMAK
;
A
#
# COMPACT_ATOMS: atom_id res chain seq x y z
N MET A 1 -9.36 4.76 22.13
CA MET A 1 -10.28 4.62 20.97
C MET A 1 -9.52 3.85 19.92
N THR A 2 -9.90 2.60 19.66
CA THR A 2 -9.37 1.85 18.51
C THR A 2 -9.98 2.50 17.28
N THR A 3 -9.18 3.26 16.54
CA THR A 3 -9.59 3.81 15.24
C THR A 3 -9.81 2.61 14.33
N ASN A 4 -11.07 2.23 14.10
CA ASN A 4 -11.43 1.10 13.25
C ASN A 4 -11.20 1.50 11.80
N ASN A 5 -9.95 1.43 11.36
CA ASN A 5 -9.58 1.69 9.98
C ASN A 5 -10.04 0.50 9.15
N VAL A 6 -11.09 0.70 8.36
CA VAL A 6 -11.68 -0.34 7.51
C VAL A 6 -10.88 -0.45 6.21
N ILE A 7 -10.67 -1.67 5.73
CA ILE A 7 -10.13 -1.93 4.39
C ILE A 7 -11.24 -1.57 3.40
N GLN A 8 -10.95 -0.64 2.49
CA GLN A 8 -11.87 -0.24 1.41
C GLN A 8 -11.72 -1.16 0.20
N ASP A 9 -10.47 -1.43 -0.17
CA ASP A 9 -10.12 -2.38 -1.22
C ASP A 9 -8.70 -2.92 -0.98
N GLN A 10 -8.38 -4.04 -1.62
CA GLN A 10 -7.07 -4.67 -1.55
C GLN A 10 -6.77 -5.35 -2.89
N GLY A 11 -5.56 -5.84 -3.07
CA GLY A 11 -5.21 -6.62 -4.26
C GLY A 11 -3.72 -6.52 -4.56
N THR A 12 -3.39 -6.46 -5.85
CA THR A 12 -2.01 -6.43 -6.34
C THR A 12 -1.74 -5.12 -7.07
N CYS A 13 -0.57 -4.55 -6.82
CA CYS A 13 -0.05 -3.37 -7.51
C CYS A 13 1.35 -3.65 -8.04
N GLU A 14 1.69 -3.08 -9.19
CA GLU A 14 3.03 -3.10 -9.76
C GLU A 14 3.77 -1.82 -9.38
N CYS A 15 5.02 -1.95 -8.92
CA CYS A 15 5.89 -0.81 -8.67
C CYS A 15 6.37 -0.27 -10.02
N ILE A 16 5.93 0.91 -10.41
CA ILE A 16 6.34 1.56 -11.65
C ILE A 16 7.63 2.37 -11.47
N LEU A 17 7.88 2.89 -10.27
CA LEU A 17 9.03 3.72 -9.97
C LEU A 17 9.54 3.40 -8.56
N GLU A 18 10.83 3.08 -8.45
CA GLU A 18 11.45 2.75 -7.16
C GLU A 18 11.36 3.94 -6.19
N PRO A 19 10.69 3.78 -5.03
CA PRO A 19 10.58 4.85 -4.04
C PRO A 19 11.91 5.18 -3.39
N SER A 20 12.89 4.26 -3.40
CA SER A 20 14.24 4.48 -2.83
C SER A 20 14.19 5.01 -1.37
N GLY A 21 13.27 4.50 -0.55
CA GLY A 21 13.07 4.93 0.84
C GLY A 21 12.18 6.18 1.01
N LYS A 22 11.65 6.77 -0.06
CA LYS A 22 10.71 7.90 0.06
C LYS A 22 9.45 7.48 0.80
N GLY A 23 9.10 8.25 1.82
CA GLY A 23 7.91 8.00 2.65
C GLY A 23 7.95 6.68 3.42
N GLY A 24 9.15 6.11 3.65
CA GLY A 24 9.31 4.84 4.36
C GLY A 24 8.97 3.62 3.50
N LEU A 25 9.09 3.75 2.17
CA LEU A 25 8.92 2.65 1.24
C LEU A 25 10.31 2.11 0.83
N GLU A 26 10.76 1.03 1.45
CA GLU A 26 12.08 0.43 1.26
C GLU A 26 11.97 -1.00 0.69
N GLY A 27 12.84 -1.32 -0.27
CA GLY A 27 12.88 -2.67 -0.85
C GLY A 27 11.88 -2.95 -1.98
N TYR A 28 11.19 -1.93 -2.50
CA TYR A 28 10.37 -2.07 -3.71
C TYR A 28 11.20 -1.88 -4.99
N VAL A 29 11.03 -2.81 -5.92
CA VAL A 29 11.74 -2.90 -7.20
C VAL A 29 10.79 -2.57 -8.34
N SER A 30 11.21 -1.71 -9.26
CA SER A 30 10.40 -1.37 -10.44
C SER A 30 10.14 -2.61 -11.32
N GLY A 31 8.89 -2.79 -11.75
CA GLY A 31 8.40 -3.93 -12.51
C GLY A 31 7.93 -5.12 -11.66
N GLU A 32 8.15 -5.10 -10.35
CA GLU A 32 7.63 -6.15 -9.46
C GLU A 32 6.22 -5.86 -8.96
N LYS A 33 5.51 -6.94 -8.61
CA LYS A 33 4.15 -6.90 -8.08
C LYS A 33 4.17 -7.10 -6.57
N TYR A 34 3.39 -6.28 -5.89
CA TYR A 34 3.25 -6.26 -4.45
C TYR A 34 1.79 -6.28 -4.08
N ARG A 35 1.48 -6.86 -2.93
CA ARG A 35 0.14 -6.75 -2.36
C ARG A 35 -0.07 -5.36 -1.79
N TYR A 36 -1.29 -4.86 -1.90
CA TYR A 36 -1.71 -3.63 -1.27
C TYR A 36 -3.05 -3.76 -0.54
N MET A 37 -3.26 -2.89 0.45
CA MET A 37 -4.55 -2.66 1.09
C MET A 37 -4.81 -1.16 1.19
N HIS A 38 -5.93 -0.71 0.66
CA HIS A 38 -6.40 0.65 0.78
C HIS A 38 -7.25 0.80 2.04
N MET A 39 -6.82 1.66 2.94
CA MET A 39 -7.41 1.87 4.26
C MET A 39 -8.20 3.18 4.27
N SER A 40 -9.40 3.14 4.85
CA SER A 40 -10.33 4.28 4.86
C SER A 40 -9.80 5.55 5.53
N HIS A 41 -9.04 5.41 6.62
CA HIS A 41 -8.50 6.55 7.35
C HIS A 41 -7.31 6.17 8.23
N ASP A 42 -6.35 7.07 8.38
CA ASP A 42 -5.26 7.02 9.35
C ASP A 42 -5.69 7.69 10.67
N LYS A 43 -4.74 7.86 11.62
CA LYS A 43 -4.98 8.59 12.88
C LYS A 43 -5.44 10.05 12.68
N HIS A 44 -5.19 10.64 11.52
CA HIS A 44 -5.60 11.98 11.13
C HIS A 44 -6.86 12.01 10.25
N GLY A 45 -7.51 10.87 10.01
CA GLY A 45 -8.73 10.80 9.21
C GLY A 45 -8.51 10.75 7.70
N LYS A 46 -7.28 10.53 7.22
CA LYS A 46 -6.98 10.50 5.78
C LYS A 46 -6.79 9.08 5.26
N PRO A 47 -7.31 8.73 4.08
CA PRO A 47 -7.07 7.42 3.48
C PRO A 47 -5.58 7.21 3.23
N TYR A 48 -5.14 5.96 3.34
CA TYR A 48 -3.75 5.57 3.13
C TYR A 48 -3.68 4.15 2.59
N TYR A 49 -2.54 3.79 2.01
CA TYR A 49 -2.25 2.47 1.49
C TYR A 49 -1.27 1.75 2.42
N ARG A 50 -1.47 0.44 2.58
CA ARG A 50 -0.48 -0.50 3.11
C ARG A 50 0.05 -1.31 1.95
N VAL A 51 1.36 -1.36 1.78
CA VAL A 51 2.00 -2.14 0.71
C VAL A 51 2.92 -3.16 1.35
N PHE A 52 2.85 -4.40 0.89
CA PHE A 52 3.59 -5.52 1.46
C PHE A 52 4.81 -5.80 0.56
N PRO A 53 6.05 -5.51 1.01
CA PRO A 53 7.24 -5.63 0.17
C PRO A 53 7.69 -7.08 -0.03
N SER A 54 7.19 -8.04 0.75
CA SER A 54 7.56 -9.44 0.61
C SER A 54 6.47 -10.40 1.07
N ASP A 55 6.21 -11.45 0.28
CA ASP A 55 5.37 -12.58 0.69
C ASP A 55 6.01 -13.43 1.79
N LEU A 56 7.32 -13.33 1.99
CA LEU A 56 8.01 -14.01 3.10
C LEU A 56 7.61 -13.43 4.47
N TRP A 57 7.07 -12.19 4.49
CA TRP A 57 6.68 -11.47 5.69
C TRP A 57 5.26 -10.94 5.52
N PRO A 58 4.23 -11.82 5.57
CA PRO A 58 2.86 -11.46 5.22
C PRO A 58 2.22 -10.43 6.17
N ASP A 59 2.78 -10.28 7.38
CA ASP A 59 2.37 -9.28 8.38
C ASP A 59 3.16 -7.97 8.29
N TYR A 60 4.27 -7.93 7.55
CA TYR A 60 5.06 -6.73 7.37
C TYR A 60 4.49 -5.90 6.21
N TYR A 61 4.12 -4.67 6.53
CA TYR A 61 3.64 -3.70 5.57
C TYR A 61 4.23 -2.33 5.85
N GLU A 62 4.42 -1.57 4.78
CA GLU A 62 4.78 -0.17 4.85
C GLU A 62 3.56 0.66 4.50
N THR A 63 3.43 1.82 5.13
CA THR A 63 2.28 2.70 4.94
C THR A 63 2.67 3.90 4.10
N CYS A 64 1.88 4.23 3.10
CA CYS A 64 2.04 5.44 2.31
C CYS A 64 0.71 6.14 2.08
N ASP A 65 0.76 7.46 1.91
CA ASP A 65 -0.40 8.24 1.47
C ASP A 65 -0.75 7.96 0.00
N GLU A 66 -1.98 8.29 -0.39
CA GLU A 66 -2.46 8.03 -1.75
C GLU A 66 -1.60 8.68 -2.84
N SER A 67 -1.07 9.87 -2.56
CA SER A 67 -0.25 10.62 -3.53
C SER A 67 1.06 9.90 -3.80
N LEU A 68 1.74 9.44 -2.75
CA LEU A 68 2.96 8.65 -2.89
C LEU A 68 2.68 7.29 -3.53
N PHE A 69 1.59 6.62 -3.15
CA PHE A 69 1.20 5.34 -3.75
C PHE A 69 1.03 5.46 -5.26
N ARG A 70 0.24 6.44 -5.74
CA ARG A 70 -0.02 6.64 -7.18
C ARG A 70 1.22 7.10 -7.98
N ALA A 71 2.23 7.67 -7.32
CA ALA A 71 3.47 8.07 -7.96
C ALA A 71 4.43 6.90 -8.20
N HIS A 72 4.37 5.87 -7.35
CA HIS A 72 5.32 4.76 -7.33
C HIS A 72 4.70 3.42 -7.73
N PHE A 73 3.39 3.26 -7.58
CA PHE A 73 2.66 2.02 -7.84
C PHE A 73 1.45 2.23 -8.74
N THR A 74 1.13 1.19 -9.51
CA THR A 74 -0.09 1.10 -10.32
C THR A 74 -0.86 -0.15 -9.91
N ILE A 75 -2.16 -0.02 -9.65
CA ILE A 75 -3.02 -1.15 -9.30
C ILE A 75 -3.20 -2.05 -10.53
N THR A 76 -2.81 -3.32 -10.42
CA THR A 76 -2.98 -4.32 -11.47
C THR A 76 -4.21 -5.19 -11.25
N GLU A 77 -4.52 -5.48 -9.98
CA GLU A 77 -5.68 -6.30 -9.59
C GLU A 77 -6.32 -5.68 -8.36
N LYS A 78 -7.65 -5.47 -8.41
CA LYS A 78 -8.41 -4.84 -7.35
C LYS A 78 -9.54 -5.76 -6.88
N GLU A 79 -9.52 -6.07 -5.61
CA GLU A 79 -10.55 -6.79 -4.87
C GLU A 79 -11.24 -5.80 -3.93
N MET A 80 -12.55 -5.63 -4.09
CA MET A 80 -13.32 -4.78 -3.17
C MET A 80 -13.56 -5.54 -1.87
N ALA A 81 -13.36 -4.87 -0.73
CA ALA A 81 -13.78 -5.43 0.55
C ALA A 81 -15.32 -5.56 0.55
N LYS A 82 -15.83 -6.75 0.85
CA LYS A 82 -17.27 -7.05 0.93
C LYS A 82 -17.89 -6.58 2.24
#